data_AF-A0A537B3L8-F1
#
_entry.id   AF-A0A537B3L8-F1
#
_cell.length_a   1.000
_cell.length_b   1.000
_cell.length_c   1.000
_cell.angle_alpha   90.00
_cell.angle_beta   90.00
_cell.angle_gamma   90.00
#
_symmetry.space_group_name_H-M   'P 1'
#
loop_
_entity.id
_entity.type
_entity.pdbx_description
1 polymer ?
#
loop_
_entity_poly.entity_id
_entity_poly.type
_entity_poly.pdbx_seq_one_letter_code
_entity_poly.pdbx_strand_id
1 'polypeptide(L)'
;DEAVALENAGVDAVVTQGAEAGGHRGSFACEFEAAMVGTISLVPQVVDAVRIPAIASGGIMDGRGIAAALALGAQAVQMGTAFLACDESGVPDAYKEAILKAREHETRLTRVFSGRPARGIVNRFMTEVERNAGPGAVLPFPFQNALTRPLRSAAARQGRAEFLSLWAGQGVRLARRQPAAQFMSRLARETDAAIRRLAKPD
;
A
#
# COMPACT_ATOMS: atom_id res chain seq x y z
N ASP A 1 -9.69 -16.72 5.51
CA ASP A 1 -8.73 -17.84 5.48
C ASP A 1 -7.35 -17.46 6.01
N GLU A 2 -6.59 -16.61 5.32
CA GLU A 2 -5.22 -16.24 5.73
C GLU A 2 -5.13 -15.69 7.16
N ALA A 3 -6.07 -14.84 7.57
CA ALA A 3 -6.12 -14.29 8.92
C ALA A 3 -6.33 -15.39 10.00
N VAL A 4 -7.22 -16.35 9.75
CA VAL A 4 -7.47 -17.49 10.65
C VAL A 4 -6.25 -18.39 10.71
N ALA A 5 -5.56 -18.62 9.59
CA ALA A 5 -4.32 -19.39 9.56
C ALA A 5 -3.21 -18.72 10.39
N LEU A 6 -3.09 -17.39 10.33
CA LEU A 6 -2.14 -16.63 11.15
C LEU A 6 -2.50 -16.66 12.64
N GLU A 7 -3.78 -16.52 13.00
CA GLU A 7 -4.24 -16.65 14.38
C GLU A 7 -3.93 -18.05 14.94
N ASN A 8 -4.21 -19.11 14.18
CA ASN A 8 -3.88 -20.48 14.56
C ASN A 8 -2.37 -20.71 14.71
N ALA A 9 -1.54 -19.93 14.01
CA ALA A 9 -0.09 -19.94 14.16
C ALA A 9 0.39 -19.14 15.39
N GLY A 10 -0.50 -18.48 16.13
CA GLY A 10 -0.20 -17.81 17.40
C GLY A 10 0.32 -16.38 17.26
N VAL A 11 -0.01 -15.66 16.18
CA VAL A 11 0.34 -14.23 16.08
C VAL A 11 -0.53 -13.37 17.00
N ASP A 12 0.01 -12.25 17.48
CA ASP A 12 -0.71 -11.35 18.39
C ASP A 12 -1.71 -10.42 17.69
N ALA A 13 -1.53 -10.18 16.39
CA ALA A 13 -2.41 -9.34 15.57
C ALA A 13 -2.25 -9.66 14.08
N VAL A 14 -3.24 -9.31 13.26
CA VAL A 14 -3.22 -9.50 11.81
C VAL A 14 -3.37 -8.18 11.05
N VAL A 15 -2.54 -7.98 10.04
CA VAL A 15 -2.69 -6.84 9.12
C VAL A 15 -3.59 -7.23 7.96
N THR A 16 -4.72 -6.53 7.81
CA THR A 16 -5.72 -6.78 6.77
C THR A 16 -5.42 -5.91 5.55
N GLN A 17 -4.59 -6.45 4.65
CA GLN A 17 -4.13 -5.74 3.46
C GLN A 17 -5.16 -5.78 2.33
N GLY A 18 -6.00 -4.75 2.22
CA GLY A 18 -6.96 -4.62 1.11
C GLY A 18 -6.29 -4.38 -0.25
N ALA A 19 -7.07 -4.58 -1.32
CA ALA A 19 -6.66 -4.46 -2.73
C ALA A 19 -6.01 -3.12 -3.10
N GLU A 20 -6.35 -2.05 -2.38
CA GLU A 20 -5.91 -0.68 -2.58
C GLU A 20 -4.48 -0.44 -2.09
N ALA A 21 -3.92 -1.35 -1.29
CA ALA A 21 -2.60 -1.19 -0.69
C ALA A 21 -1.48 -1.11 -1.75
N GLY A 22 -0.49 -0.27 -1.47
CA GLY A 22 0.75 -0.16 -2.24
C GLY A 22 1.75 -1.26 -1.90
N GLY A 23 2.71 -1.50 -2.78
CA GLY A 23 3.76 -2.50 -2.56
C GLY A 23 3.27 -3.92 -2.74
N HIS A 24 4.04 -4.89 -2.24
CA HIS A 24 3.78 -6.32 -2.43
C HIS A 24 2.48 -6.80 -1.81
N ARG A 25 1.79 -7.68 -2.54
CA ARG A 25 0.65 -8.45 -2.01
C ARG A 25 1.14 -9.49 -1.02
N GLY A 26 0.56 -9.47 0.19
CA GLY A 26 0.90 -10.36 1.30
C GLY A 26 0.34 -11.78 1.18
N SER A 27 -0.56 -12.03 0.24
CA SER A 27 -1.28 -13.29 0.08
C SER A 27 -0.35 -14.50 -0.07
N PHE A 28 -0.75 -15.60 0.56
CA PHE A 28 -0.02 -16.87 0.66
C PHE A 28 -0.91 -18.11 0.66
N ALA A 29 -2.24 -18.00 0.87
CA ALA A 29 -3.14 -19.15 0.90
C ALA A 29 -3.83 -19.44 -0.45
N CYS A 30 -3.95 -18.43 -1.31
CA CYS A 30 -4.49 -18.57 -2.66
C CYS A 30 -3.77 -17.65 -3.65
N GLU A 31 -4.08 -17.81 -4.94
CA GLU A 31 -3.58 -16.92 -5.98
C GLU A 31 -3.97 -15.47 -5.70
N PHE A 32 -3.05 -14.54 -5.97
CA PHE A 32 -3.22 -13.16 -5.53
C PHE A 32 -4.43 -12.49 -6.18
N GLU A 33 -4.81 -12.88 -7.40
CA GLU A 33 -5.98 -12.36 -8.12
C GLU A 33 -7.27 -12.64 -7.35
N ALA A 34 -7.41 -13.83 -6.77
CA ALA A 34 -8.56 -14.20 -5.94
C ALA A 34 -8.54 -13.45 -4.60
N ALA A 35 -7.36 -13.10 -4.09
CA ALA A 35 -7.18 -12.36 -2.85
C ALA A 35 -7.32 -10.83 -2.99
N MET A 36 -7.75 -10.31 -4.15
CA MET A 36 -7.92 -8.87 -4.41
C MET A 36 -9.21 -8.29 -3.81
N VAL A 37 -9.47 -8.53 -2.53
CA VAL A 37 -10.62 -7.99 -1.79
C VAL A 37 -10.31 -6.56 -1.33
N GLY A 38 -11.23 -5.61 -1.59
CA GLY A 38 -11.10 -4.21 -1.17
C GLY A 38 -11.15 -4.04 0.35
N THR A 39 -10.51 -2.98 0.86
CA THR A 39 -10.33 -2.74 2.31
C THR A 39 -11.67 -2.67 3.04
N ILE A 40 -12.66 -1.97 2.46
CA ILE A 40 -14.00 -1.83 3.06
C ILE A 40 -14.72 -3.17 3.24
N SER A 41 -14.47 -4.15 2.37
CA SER A 41 -15.06 -5.48 2.43
C SER A 41 -14.22 -6.44 3.26
N LEU A 42 -12.90 -6.37 3.15
CA LEU A 42 -11.97 -7.30 3.79
C LEU A 42 -11.91 -7.10 5.31
N VAL A 43 -11.84 -5.86 5.77
CA VAL A 43 -11.66 -5.53 7.20
C VAL A 43 -12.75 -6.16 8.08
N PRO A 44 -14.05 -5.91 7.88
CA PRO A 44 -15.07 -6.45 8.77
C PRO A 44 -15.12 -7.98 8.73
N GLN A 45 -14.94 -8.60 7.54
CA GLN A 45 -14.90 -10.05 7.41
C GLN A 45 -13.76 -10.70 8.22
N VAL A 46 -12.58 -10.05 8.26
CA VAL A 46 -11.48 -10.55 9.09
C VAL A 46 -11.79 -10.34 10.57
N VAL A 47 -12.28 -9.15 10.95
CA VAL A 47 -12.66 -8.84 12.34
C VAL A 47 -13.66 -9.85 12.89
N ASP A 48 -14.65 -10.26 12.09
CA ASP A 48 -15.65 -11.26 12.50
C ASP A 48 -15.08 -12.69 12.56
N ALA A 49 -13.98 -12.96 11.85
CA ALA A 49 -13.42 -14.31 11.70
C ALA A 49 -12.31 -14.66 12.69
N VAL A 50 -11.67 -13.67 13.33
CA VAL A 50 -10.57 -13.88 14.29
C VAL A 50 -10.86 -13.20 15.63
N ARG A 51 -10.20 -13.67 16.70
CA ARG A 51 -10.31 -13.09 18.05
C ARG A 51 -9.19 -12.10 18.36
N ILE A 52 -8.06 -12.21 17.68
CA ILE A 52 -6.93 -11.29 17.80
C ILE A 52 -7.20 -9.93 17.10
N PRO A 53 -6.54 -8.84 17.52
CA PRO A 53 -6.67 -7.54 16.88
C PRO A 53 -6.36 -7.54 15.37
N ALA A 54 -7.18 -6.82 14.60
CA ALA A 54 -7.00 -6.57 13.17
C ALA A 54 -6.53 -5.13 12.91
N ILE A 55 -5.53 -4.99 12.05
CA ILE A 55 -4.94 -3.70 11.64
C ILE A 55 -5.27 -3.45 10.17
N ALA A 56 -6.14 -2.48 9.90
CA ALA A 56 -6.57 -2.16 8.54
C ALA A 56 -5.44 -1.54 7.71
N SER A 57 -5.22 -2.03 6.49
CA SER A 57 -4.16 -1.54 5.59
C SER A 57 -4.63 -1.49 4.15
N GLY A 58 -4.58 -0.31 3.53
CA GLY A 58 -4.92 -0.12 2.11
C GLY A 58 -5.78 1.12 1.91
N GLY A 59 -5.33 2.04 1.06
CA GLY A 59 -6.09 3.26 0.73
C GLY A 59 -6.27 4.29 1.86
N ILE A 60 -5.84 4.00 3.10
CA ILE A 60 -5.96 4.89 4.26
C ILE A 60 -4.89 6.00 4.19
N MET A 61 -5.32 7.24 3.97
CA MET A 61 -4.43 8.39 3.70
C MET A 61 -4.62 9.57 4.65
N ASP A 62 -5.74 9.64 5.36
CA ASP A 62 -6.09 10.74 6.26
C ASP A 62 -7.02 10.26 7.38
N GLY A 63 -7.36 11.14 8.31
CA GLY A 63 -8.19 10.78 9.46
C GLY A 63 -9.60 10.26 9.14
N ARG A 64 -10.14 10.53 7.94
CA ARG A 64 -11.43 9.95 7.51
C ARG A 64 -11.29 8.47 7.24
N GLY A 65 -10.20 8.07 6.57
CA GLY A 65 -9.87 6.66 6.34
C GLY A 65 -9.62 5.91 7.64
N ILE A 66 -8.97 6.56 8.61
CA ILE A 66 -8.75 6.00 9.96
C ILE A 66 -10.10 5.77 10.66
N ALA A 67 -10.94 6.81 10.75
CA ALA A 67 -12.25 6.69 11.38
C ALA A 67 -13.13 5.62 10.72
N ALA A 68 -13.10 5.51 9.38
CA ALA A 68 -13.82 4.48 8.65
C ALA A 68 -13.31 3.07 8.99
N ALA A 69 -12.00 2.86 9.04
CA ALA A 69 -11.42 1.56 9.41
C ALA A 69 -11.77 1.15 10.85
N LEU A 70 -11.74 2.11 11.79
CA LEU A 70 -12.17 1.87 13.17
C LEU A 70 -13.66 1.51 13.24
N ALA A 71 -14.50 2.19 12.45
CA ALA A 71 -15.93 1.87 12.36
C ALA A 71 -16.22 0.48 11.77
N LEU A 72 -15.32 -0.04 10.93
CA LEU A 72 -15.37 -1.42 10.41
C LEU A 72 -14.86 -2.47 11.42
N GLY A 73 -14.47 -2.06 12.63
CA GLY A 73 -14.06 -2.94 13.72
C GLY A 73 -12.54 -3.16 13.84
N ALA A 74 -11.71 -2.56 12.98
CA ALA A 74 -10.26 -2.63 13.14
C ALA A 74 -9.81 -1.88 14.40
N GLN A 75 -8.78 -2.39 15.08
CA GLN A 75 -8.21 -1.78 16.30
C GLN A 75 -7.14 -0.75 15.97
N ALA A 76 -6.55 -0.81 14.78
CA ALA A 76 -5.56 0.15 14.32
C ALA A 76 -5.55 0.21 12.78
N VAL A 77 -4.73 1.12 12.25
CA VAL A 77 -4.45 1.21 10.82
C VAL A 77 -2.95 1.13 10.55
N GLN A 78 -2.58 0.64 9.38
CA GLN A 78 -1.23 0.70 8.84
C GLN A 78 -1.23 1.49 7.52
N MET A 79 -0.45 2.56 7.48
CA MET A 79 -0.44 3.53 6.38
C MET A 79 0.96 3.59 5.74
N GLY A 80 1.10 3.06 4.53
CA GLY A 80 2.36 3.13 3.78
C GLY A 80 2.45 4.39 2.92
N THR A 81 1.67 4.42 1.84
CA THR A 81 1.68 5.50 0.83
C THR A 81 1.59 6.90 1.42
N ALA A 82 0.80 7.07 2.49
CA ALA A 82 0.58 8.35 3.15
C ALA A 82 1.87 8.97 3.72
N PHE A 83 2.82 8.14 4.16
CA PHE A 83 4.09 8.59 4.73
C PHE A 83 5.22 8.68 3.71
N LEU A 84 5.04 8.18 2.47
CA LEU A 84 6.13 8.14 1.48
C LEU A 84 6.67 9.52 1.11
N ALA A 85 5.80 10.54 1.10
CA ALA A 85 6.17 11.92 0.80
C ALA A 85 6.57 12.74 2.04
N CYS A 86 6.62 12.13 3.24
CA CYS A 86 7.14 12.82 4.42
C CYS A 86 8.65 13.11 4.28
N ASP A 87 9.14 14.13 4.98
CA ASP A 87 10.53 14.58 4.85
C ASP A 87 11.51 13.49 5.31
N GLU A 88 11.16 12.76 6.35
CA GLU A 88 11.93 11.66 6.96
C GLU A 88 11.91 10.37 6.12
N SER A 89 11.03 10.26 5.14
CA SER A 89 10.98 9.10 4.24
C SER A 89 12.28 8.97 3.46
N GLY A 90 12.92 7.79 3.55
CA GLY A 90 14.20 7.49 2.90
C GLY A 90 14.09 7.19 1.40
N VAL A 91 12.92 7.37 0.79
CA VAL A 91 12.78 7.24 -0.68
C VAL A 91 13.43 8.43 -1.40
N PRO A 92 13.97 8.24 -2.61
CA PRO A 92 14.54 9.35 -3.39
C PRO A 92 13.52 10.47 -3.63
N ASP A 93 13.97 11.73 -3.72
CA ASP A 93 13.07 12.87 -3.97
C ASP A 93 12.25 12.70 -5.26
N ALA A 94 12.83 12.12 -6.32
CA ALA A 94 12.10 11.82 -7.55
C ALA A 94 10.89 10.89 -7.33
N TYR A 95 10.95 10.00 -6.33
CA TYR A 95 9.83 9.16 -5.93
C TYR A 95 8.79 9.97 -5.13
N LYS A 96 9.23 10.83 -4.19
CA LYS A 96 8.30 11.75 -3.48
C LYS A 96 7.52 12.62 -4.47
N GLU A 97 8.20 13.18 -5.48
CA GLU A 97 7.57 13.98 -6.53
C GLU A 97 6.62 13.16 -7.41
N ALA A 98 6.97 11.91 -7.72
CA ALA A 98 6.07 11.01 -8.45
C ALA A 98 4.79 10.70 -7.64
N ILE A 99 4.91 10.49 -6.33
CA ILE A 99 3.76 10.30 -5.43
C ILE A 99 2.84 11.52 -5.46
N LEU A 100 3.39 12.73 -5.34
CA LEU A 100 2.61 13.97 -5.27
C LEU A 100 1.90 14.31 -6.60
N LYS A 101 2.43 13.84 -7.73
CA LYS A 101 1.87 14.10 -9.07
C LYS A 101 0.89 13.02 -9.54
N ALA A 102 0.98 11.81 -8.99
CA ALA A 102 0.20 10.68 -9.44
C ALA A 102 -1.30 10.80 -9.12
N ARG A 103 -2.11 10.25 -10.02
CA ARG A 103 -3.56 10.09 -9.86
C ARG A 103 -3.92 8.67 -9.45
N GLU A 104 -5.09 8.51 -8.85
CA GLU A 104 -5.62 7.26 -8.31
C GLU A 104 -5.65 6.11 -9.34
N HIS A 105 -5.93 6.40 -10.61
CA HIS A 105 -6.02 5.43 -11.70
C HIS A 105 -4.66 5.06 -12.33
N GLU A 106 -3.57 5.72 -11.90
CA GLU A 106 -2.22 5.51 -12.43
C GLU A 106 -1.44 4.47 -11.62
N THR A 107 -2.10 3.72 -10.73
CA THR A 107 -1.46 2.61 -10.00
C THR A 107 -1.96 1.25 -10.50
N ARG A 108 -1.06 0.28 -10.65
CA ARG A 108 -1.39 -1.08 -11.11
C ARG A 108 -0.57 -2.12 -10.36
N LEU A 109 -1.08 -3.35 -10.32
CA LEU A 109 -0.32 -4.51 -9.88
C LEU A 109 0.63 -4.94 -11.00
N THR A 110 1.88 -5.21 -10.63
CA THR A 110 2.87 -5.74 -11.56
C THR A 110 3.82 -6.69 -10.85
N ARG A 111 4.48 -7.56 -11.61
CA ARG A 111 5.61 -8.38 -11.14
C ARG A 111 6.95 -7.88 -11.66
N VAL A 112 6.97 -6.96 -12.63
CA VAL A 112 8.16 -6.66 -13.45
C VAL A 112 9.38 -6.17 -12.66
N PHE A 113 9.18 -5.56 -11.50
CA PHE A 113 10.29 -5.10 -10.67
C PHE A 113 10.89 -6.20 -9.80
N SER A 114 10.10 -7.19 -9.37
CA SER A 114 10.49 -8.05 -8.25
C SER A 114 10.20 -9.54 -8.41
N GLY A 115 9.31 -9.90 -9.32
CA GLY A 115 8.83 -11.26 -9.53
C GLY A 115 7.61 -11.62 -8.68
N ARG A 116 7.26 -10.78 -7.69
CA ARG A 116 6.05 -10.92 -6.85
C ARG A 116 5.07 -9.77 -7.15
N PRO A 117 3.75 -10.02 -7.16
CA PRO A 117 2.75 -8.99 -7.39
C PRO A 117 2.89 -7.84 -6.39
N ALA A 118 3.00 -6.62 -6.90
CA ALA A 118 3.09 -5.40 -6.12
C ALA A 118 2.40 -4.22 -6.81
N ARG A 119 1.72 -3.36 -6.05
CA ARG A 119 1.06 -2.17 -6.58
C ARG A 119 1.99 -0.97 -6.58
N GLY A 120 2.15 -0.34 -7.74
CA GLY A 120 2.93 0.88 -7.91
C GLY A 120 2.37 1.81 -8.97
N ILE A 121 2.88 3.04 -8.99
CA ILE A 121 2.62 4.02 -10.05
C ILE A 121 3.17 3.46 -11.36
N VAL A 122 2.33 3.45 -12.38
CA VAL A 122 2.69 3.04 -13.74
C VAL A 122 3.77 3.98 -14.26
N ASN A 123 4.87 3.43 -14.73
CA ASN A 123 5.97 4.20 -15.29
C ASN A 123 6.55 3.52 -16.55
N ARG A 124 7.53 4.20 -17.15
CA ARG A 124 8.17 3.74 -18.40
C ARG A 124 8.65 2.29 -18.29
N PHE A 125 9.45 1.97 -17.28
CA PHE A 125 9.98 0.61 -17.10
C PHE A 125 8.86 -0.43 -17.03
N MET A 126 7.80 -0.17 -16.24
CA MET A 126 6.65 -1.06 -16.14
C MET A 126 6.01 -1.29 -17.51
N THR A 127 5.70 -0.22 -18.23
CA THR A 127 5.03 -0.31 -19.54
C THR A 127 5.89 -0.98 -20.62
N GLU A 128 7.19 -0.70 -20.65
CA GLU A 128 8.11 -1.25 -21.64
C GLU A 128 8.36 -2.74 -21.39
N VAL A 129 8.54 -3.16 -20.13
CA VAL A 129 8.71 -4.58 -19.82
C VAL A 129 7.42 -5.34 -20.09
N GLU A 130 6.26 -4.83 -19.67
CA GLU A 130 4.97 -5.51 -19.90
C GLU A 130 4.62 -5.63 -21.40
N ARG A 131 4.98 -4.62 -22.21
CA ARG A 131 4.75 -4.66 -23.66
C ARG A 131 5.66 -5.63 -24.40
N ASN A 132 6.93 -5.76 -23.98
CA ASN A 132 7.94 -6.53 -24.70
C ASN A 132 8.23 -7.90 -24.09
N ALA A 133 7.75 -8.18 -22.87
CA ALA A 133 7.94 -9.45 -22.20
C ALA A 133 7.12 -10.56 -22.89
N GLY A 134 7.82 -11.53 -23.48
CA GLY A 134 7.21 -12.81 -23.83
C GLY A 134 6.81 -13.61 -22.58
N PRO A 135 6.05 -14.70 -22.76
CA PRO A 135 5.74 -15.62 -21.67
C PRO A 135 7.00 -16.06 -20.92
N GLY A 136 7.02 -15.95 -19.59
CA GLY A 136 8.16 -16.33 -18.75
C GLY A 136 9.31 -15.32 -18.65
N ALA A 137 9.21 -14.12 -19.26
CA ALA A 137 10.29 -13.14 -19.22
C ALA A 137 10.49 -12.45 -17.85
N VAL A 138 9.50 -12.52 -16.95
CA VAL A 138 9.61 -12.03 -15.57
C VAL A 138 10.00 -13.20 -14.67
N LEU A 139 11.19 -13.14 -14.08
CA LEU A 139 11.68 -14.17 -13.16
C LEU A 139 10.84 -14.19 -11.87
N PRO A 140 10.74 -15.33 -11.16
CA PRO A 140 10.07 -15.37 -9.87
C PRO A 140 10.84 -14.56 -8.82
N PHE A 141 10.14 -14.16 -7.76
CA PHE A 141 10.79 -13.53 -6.60
C PHE A 141 11.69 -14.54 -5.87
N PRO A 142 12.91 -14.17 -5.43
CA PRO A 142 13.50 -12.82 -5.46
C PRO A 142 14.42 -12.55 -6.66
N PHE A 143 14.52 -13.43 -7.66
CA PHE A 143 15.48 -13.31 -8.76
C PHE A 143 15.25 -12.07 -9.63
N GLN A 144 13.99 -11.76 -9.97
CA GLN A 144 13.68 -10.54 -10.71
C GLN A 144 14.03 -9.29 -9.90
N ASN A 145 13.82 -9.31 -8.58
CA ASN A 145 14.20 -8.19 -7.72
C ASN A 145 15.72 -7.96 -7.75
N ALA A 146 16.50 -9.03 -7.69
CA ALA A 146 17.96 -8.95 -7.80
C ALA A 146 18.39 -8.45 -9.19
N LEU A 147 17.78 -8.96 -10.26
CA LEU A 147 18.06 -8.56 -11.64
C LEU A 147 17.80 -7.07 -11.89
N THR A 148 16.68 -6.52 -11.39
CA THR A 148 16.34 -5.10 -11.63
C THR A 148 17.01 -4.12 -10.67
N ARG A 149 17.60 -4.61 -9.56
CA ARG A 149 18.14 -3.74 -8.50
C ARG A 149 19.25 -2.79 -9.01
N PRO A 150 20.27 -3.22 -9.79
CA PRO A 150 21.30 -2.31 -10.27
C PRO A 150 20.75 -1.15 -11.10
N LEU A 151 19.76 -1.43 -11.97
CA LEU A 151 19.08 -0.41 -12.78
C LEU A 151 18.36 0.61 -11.87
N ARG A 152 17.55 0.12 -10.91
CA ARG A 152 16.83 0.99 -9.98
C ARG A 152 17.76 1.83 -9.12
N SER A 153 18.88 1.27 -8.66
CA SER A 153 19.90 2.00 -7.90
C SER A 153 20.60 3.07 -8.73
N ALA A 154 20.89 2.80 -10.01
CA ALA A 154 21.42 3.82 -10.93
C ALA A 154 20.39 4.93 -11.20
N ALA A 155 19.13 4.57 -11.44
CA ALA A 155 18.03 5.51 -11.66
C ALA A 155 17.79 6.40 -10.44
N ALA A 156 17.85 5.86 -9.22
CA ALA A 156 17.69 6.61 -7.98
C ALA A 156 18.77 7.71 -7.85
N ARG A 157 20.03 7.38 -8.11
CA ARG A 157 21.14 8.35 -8.11
C ARG A 157 20.99 9.44 -9.16
N GLN A 158 20.27 9.16 -10.24
CA GLN A 158 20.03 10.11 -11.35
C GLN A 158 18.67 10.84 -11.22
N GLY A 159 17.89 10.58 -10.17
CA GLY A 159 16.55 11.17 -10.03
C GLY A 159 15.53 10.71 -11.07
N ARG A 160 15.71 9.51 -11.65
CA ARG A 160 14.89 8.99 -12.75
C ARG A 160 13.75 8.10 -12.27
N ALA A 161 12.65 8.73 -11.88
CA ALA A 161 11.46 8.05 -11.36
C ALA A 161 10.88 7.01 -12.34
N GLU A 162 11.09 7.19 -13.64
CA GLU A 162 10.53 6.34 -14.69
C GLU A 162 11.13 4.92 -14.74
N PHE A 163 12.22 4.68 -13.98
CA PHE A 163 12.86 3.38 -13.78
C PHE A 163 12.83 2.89 -12.33
N LEU A 164 12.18 3.61 -11.42
CA LEU A 164 12.06 3.19 -10.02
C LEU A 164 10.89 2.23 -9.81
N SER A 165 10.98 1.42 -8.75
CA SER A 165 9.83 0.69 -8.23
C SER A 165 8.97 1.64 -7.37
N LEU A 166 8.11 2.42 -8.02
CA LEU A 166 7.28 3.47 -7.41
C LEU A 166 6.06 2.88 -6.67
N TRP A 167 6.28 2.08 -5.63
CA TRP A 167 5.20 1.46 -4.85
C TRP A 167 4.25 2.49 -4.23
N ALA A 168 2.96 2.36 -4.52
CA ALA A 168 1.95 3.30 -4.07
C ALA A 168 0.58 2.64 -4.12
N GLY A 169 -0.24 2.92 -3.11
CA GLY A 169 -1.63 2.50 -3.06
C GLY A 169 -2.55 3.43 -3.86
N GLN A 170 -3.81 3.05 -4.02
CA GLN A 170 -4.77 3.80 -4.83
C GLN A 170 -5.17 5.16 -4.23
N GLY A 171 -4.89 5.38 -2.93
CA GLY A 171 -5.08 6.67 -2.27
C GLY A 171 -4.04 7.74 -2.63
N VAL A 172 -3.12 7.48 -3.57
CA VAL A 172 -1.94 8.31 -3.86
C VAL A 172 -2.23 9.80 -4.06
N ARG A 173 -3.37 10.15 -4.67
CA ARG A 173 -3.78 11.55 -4.90
C ARG A 173 -3.97 12.36 -3.62
N LEU A 174 -4.16 11.70 -2.48
CA LEU A 174 -4.32 12.33 -1.16
C LEU A 174 -2.98 12.56 -0.45
N ALA A 175 -1.85 12.16 -1.05
CA ALA A 175 -0.53 12.32 -0.47
C ALA A 175 -0.16 13.79 -0.26
N ARG A 176 0.66 14.05 0.76
CA ARG A 176 1.08 15.39 1.18
C ARG A 176 2.55 15.34 1.57
N ARG A 177 3.31 16.39 1.24
CA ARG A 177 4.68 16.59 1.71
C ARG A 177 4.67 17.46 2.95
N GLN A 178 5.17 16.91 4.06
CA GLN A 178 5.29 17.57 5.37
C GLN A 178 6.14 16.67 6.29
N PRO A 179 6.65 17.16 7.44
CA PRO A 179 7.29 16.31 8.43
C PRO A 179 6.34 15.26 8.99
N ALA A 180 6.83 14.04 9.23
CA ALA A 180 6.05 12.91 9.71
C ALA A 180 5.39 13.19 11.08
N ALA A 181 6.09 13.91 11.97
CA ALA A 181 5.53 14.32 13.25
C ALA A 181 4.29 15.23 13.09
N GLN A 182 4.36 16.19 12.15
CA GLN A 182 3.22 17.07 11.85
C GLN A 182 2.08 16.30 11.20
N PHE A 183 2.42 15.32 10.33
CA PHE A 183 1.42 14.47 9.72
C PHE A 183 0.69 13.62 10.78
N MET A 184 1.41 13.02 11.73
CA MET A 184 0.80 12.29 12.85
C MET A 184 -0.13 13.17 13.68
N SER A 185 0.29 14.37 14.08
CA SER A 185 -0.57 15.29 14.82
C SER A 185 -1.83 15.66 14.03
N ARG A 186 -1.70 15.80 12.71
CA ARG A 186 -2.84 16.05 11.82
C ARG A 186 -3.78 14.85 11.75
N LEU A 187 -3.26 13.63 11.57
CA LEU A 187 -4.07 12.41 11.52
C LEU A 187 -4.91 12.25 12.78
N ALA A 188 -4.34 12.50 13.97
CA ALA A 188 -5.08 12.47 15.23
C ALA A 188 -6.26 13.46 15.20
N ARG A 189 -6.01 14.74 14.87
CA ARG A 189 -7.07 15.75 14.79
C ARG A 189 -8.15 15.43 13.75
N GLU A 190 -7.75 15.00 12.56
CA GLU A 190 -8.67 14.64 11.47
C GLU A 190 -9.53 13.43 11.85
N THR A 191 -8.96 12.45 12.56
CA THR A 191 -9.68 11.26 13.04
C THR A 191 -10.72 11.65 14.09
N ASP A 192 -10.33 12.43 15.10
CA ASP A 192 -11.26 12.92 16.13
C ASP A 192 -12.40 13.74 15.53
N ALA A 193 -12.10 14.55 14.51
CA ALA A 193 -13.11 15.34 13.82
C ALA A 193 -14.07 14.45 13.02
N ALA A 194 -13.56 13.43 12.32
CA ALA A 194 -14.37 12.49 11.56
C ALA A 194 -15.29 11.66 12.47
N ILE A 195 -14.79 11.15 13.59
CA ILE A 195 -15.58 10.40 14.59
C ILE A 195 -16.66 11.29 15.19
N ARG A 196 -16.32 12.51 15.63
CA ARG A 196 -17.31 13.46 16.19
C ARG A 196 -18.41 13.82 15.19
N ARG A 197 -18.06 13.94 13.90
CA ARG A 197 -19.05 14.20 12.85
C ARG A 197 -20.03 13.04 12.68
N LEU A 198 -19.57 11.79 12.78
CA LEU A 198 -20.42 10.60 12.69
C LEU A 198 -21.28 10.37 13.95
N ALA A 199 -20.81 10.83 15.11
CA ALA A 199 -21.48 10.63 16.39
C ALA A 199 -22.57 11.68 16.70
N LYS A 200 -22.71 12.74 15.90
CA LYS A 200 -23.79 13.72 16.07
C LYS A 200 -25.10 13.12 15.54
N PRO A 201 -26.15 12.96 16.37
CA PRO A 201 -27.49 12.77 15.85
C PRO A 201 -27.90 14.03 15.09
N ASP A 202 -28.67 13.85 14.00
CA ASP A 202 -29.36 14.94 13.31
C ASP A 202 -30.24 15.77 14.28
#